data_AF-W0RRS6-F1
#
_entry.id   AF-W0RRS6-F1
#
_cell.length_a   1.000
_cell.length_b   1.000
_cell.length_c   1.000
_cell.angle_alpha   90.00
_cell.angle_beta   90.00
_cell.angle_gamma   90.00
#
_symmetry.space_group_name_H-M   'P 1'
#
loop_
_entity.id
_entity.type
_entity.pdbx_description
1 polymer ?
#
loop_
_entity_poly.entity_id
_entity_poly.type
_entity_poly.pdbx_seq_one_letter_code
_entity_poly.pdbx_strand_id
1 'polypeptide(L)'
;MSRFGDNIDVVGSGPPPKVAAFERDVSEQLRQLLMFETGRIVINAIWALFRQPSPRRVRIVPWTAQALNADADAVSLPDATPRGLQPLDGTGRPVVGPRGTGVGSDAVIRYSPLRWESDAGGWSYDTRRIWQTVTGHPPPAPGDDRGEVLLHELVHAYRDLLGVRHSRPMGLGYDTREELIAIAVANLYNVERTRPLRAGHNANSIPNYRASMGTPEFRHTLLGTMAEMPALTNALARVDVSENLFARYATPTLADLFFGTTY
;
A
#
# COMPACT_ATOMS: atom_id res chain seq x y z
N MET A 1 -18.75 14.63 -3.28
CA MET A 1 -18.00 13.60 -4.01
C MET A 1 -17.07 14.31 -4.95
N SER A 2 -15.77 14.23 -4.70
CA SER A 2 -14.75 14.67 -5.64
C SER A 2 -14.15 13.46 -6.34
N ARG A 3 -13.85 13.61 -7.64
CA ARG A 3 -13.20 12.56 -8.43
C ARG A 3 -11.74 12.93 -8.62
N PHE A 4 -10.85 11.97 -8.39
CA PHE A 4 -9.41 12.12 -8.57
C PHE A 4 -8.94 11.23 -9.73
N GLY A 5 -8.74 11.85 -10.89
CA GLY A 5 -8.44 11.15 -12.14
C GLY A 5 -9.61 10.29 -12.62
N ASP A 6 -9.30 9.10 -13.15
CA ASP A 6 -10.28 8.30 -13.88
C ASP A 6 -11.16 7.44 -12.95
N ASN A 7 -10.64 6.89 -11.86
CA ASN A 7 -11.39 5.88 -11.09
C ASN A 7 -11.13 5.89 -9.57
N ILE A 8 -10.68 7.01 -9.02
CA ILE A 8 -10.60 7.20 -7.58
C ILE A 8 -11.65 8.23 -7.17
N ASP A 9 -12.65 7.79 -6.43
CA ASP A 9 -13.75 8.62 -5.92
C ASP A 9 -13.51 8.93 -4.44
N VAL A 10 -13.43 10.21 -4.06
CA VAL A 10 -13.35 10.64 -2.66
C VAL A 10 -14.73 11.11 -2.22
N VAL A 11 -15.27 10.43 -1.21
CA VAL A 11 -16.67 10.60 -0.80
C VAL A 11 -16.71 10.92 0.69
N GLY A 12 -16.84 12.20 1.04
CA GLY A 12 -17.03 12.62 2.42
C GLY A 12 -18.41 12.22 2.99
N SER A 13 -18.54 12.25 4.31
CA SER A 13 -19.80 12.00 5.02
C SER A 13 -20.07 13.04 6.11
N GLY A 14 -21.35 13.30 6.41
CA GLY A 14 -21.78 14.28 7.41
C GLY A 14 -22.20 15.64 6.83
N PRO A 15 -22.23 16.71 7.66
CA PRO A 15 -22.60 18.06 7.22
C PRO A 15 -21.69 18.58 6.10
N PRO A 16 -22.19 19.44 5.17
CA PRO A 16 -21.43 19.88 4.00
C PRO A 16 -20.03 20.42 4.29
N PRO A 17 -19.77 21.20 5.35
CA PRO A 17 -18.41 21.66 5.67
C PRO A 17 -17.44 20.50 6.01
N LYS A 18 -17.92 19.45 6.68
CA LYS A 18 -17.09 18.28 7.01
C LYS A 18 -16.81 17.43 5.77
N VAL A 19 -17.81 17.26 4.90
CA VAL A 19 -17.67 16.59 3.61
C VAL A 19 -16.60 17.30 2.76
N ALA A 20 -16.72 18.62 2.62
CA ALA A 20 -15.78 19.42 1.83
C ALA A 20 -14.36 19.40 2.41
N ALA A 21 -14.22 19.43 3.75
CA ALA A 21 -12.91 19.33 4.40
C ALA A 21 -12.24 17.99 4.12
N PHE A 22 -12.95 16.88 4.35
CA PHE A 22 -12.43 15.54 4.06
C PHE A 22 -12.02 15.38 2.59
N GLU A 23 -12.91 15.76 1.66
CA GLU A 23 -12.65 15.64 0.22
C GLU A 23 -11.43 16.46 -0.21
N ARG A 24 -11.27 17.67 0.32
CA ARG A 24 -10.09 18.50 0.07
C ARG A 24 -8.82 17.87 0.63
N ASP A 25 -8.83 17.47 1.90
CA ASP A 25 -7.63 16.97 2.59
C ASP A 25 -7.11 15.67 1.95
N VAL A 26 -8.01 14.72 1.62
CA VAL A 26 -7.63 13.50 0.89
C VAL A 26 -7.13 13.81 -0.53
N SER A 27 -7.79 14.73 -1.24
CA SER A 27 -7.34 15.14 -2.58
C SER A 27 -5.96 15.78 -2.55
N GLU A 28 -5.63 16.52 -1.50
CA GLU A 28 -4.29 17.09 -1.30
C GLU A 28 -3.24 15.99 -1.07
N GLN A 29 -3.54 14.98 -0.24
CA GLN A 29 -2.66 13.83 -0.05
C GLN A 29 -2.43 13.06 -1.37
N LEU A 30 -3.48 12.84 -2.16
CA LEU A 30 -3.35 12.20 -3.48
C LEU A 30 -2.49 13.03 -4.45
N ARG A 31 -2.62 14.37 -4.44
CA ARG A 31 -1.74 15.25 -5.23
C ARG A 31 -0.30 15.18 -4.75
N GLN A 32 -0.08 15.14 -3.43
CA GLN A 32 1.26 14.98 -2.86
C GLN A 32 1.89 13.65 -3.28
N LEU A 33 1.14 12.54 -3.30
CA LEU A 33 1.63 11.26 -3.80
C LEU A 33 2.07 11.32 -5.27
N LEU A 34 1.38 12.10 -6.11
CA LEU A 34 1.79 12.29 -7.52
C LEU A 34 3.10 13.07 -7.70
N MET A 35 3.57 13.79 -6.67
CA MET A 35 4.86 14.49 -6.71
C MET A 35 6.06 13.54 -6.61
N PHE A 36 5.82 12.31 -6.15
CA PHE A 36 6.83 11.28 -5.98
C PHE A 36 6.61 10.17 -7.02
N GLU A 37 7.69 9.64 -7.57
CA GLU A 37 7.67 8.62 -8.60
C GLU A 37 6.94 7.36 -8.13
N THR A 38 7.20 6.91 -6.90
CA THR A 38 6.55 5.73 -6.33
C THR A 38 5.03 5.90 -6.25
N GLY A 39 4.55 7.01 -5.69
CA GLY A 39 3.12 7.29 -5.55
C GLY A 39 2.44 7.47 -6.90
N ARG A 40 3.09 8.17 -7.83
CA ARG A 40 2.64 8.34 -9.22
C ARG A 40 2.49 7.01 -9.95
N ILE A 41 3.44 6.08 -9.78
CA ILE A 41 3.38 4.75 -10.40
C ILE A 41 2.14 3.98 -9.93
N VAL A 42 1.87 3.94 -8.62
CA VAL A 42 0.70 3.23 -8.07
C VAL A 42 -0.62 3.86 -8.54
N ILE A 43 -0.74 5.19 -8.46
CA ILE A 43 -1.94 5.90 -8.91
C ILE A 43 -2.19 5.68 -10.41
N ASN A 44 -1.14 5.77 -11.24
CA ASN A 44 -1.25 5.52 -12.68
C ASN A 44 -1.65 4.06 -12.97
N ALA A 45 -1.16 3.09 -12.19
CA ALA A 45 -1.55 1.70 -12.34
C ALA A 45 -3.05 1.50 -12.04
N ILE A 46 -3.58 2.16 -11.01
CA ILE A 46 -5.02 2.16 -10.69
C ILE A 46 -5.82 2.79 -11.83
N TRP A 47 -5.41 3.95 -12.33
CA TRP A 47 -6.08 4.62 -13.46
C TRP A 47 -6.07 3.78 -14.74
N ALA A 48 -4.98 3.05 -15.01
CA ALA A 48 -4.87 2.18 -16.17
C ALA A 48 -5.93 1.06 -16.17
N LEU A 49 -6.34 0.57 -14.99
CA LEU A 49 -7.39 -0.46 -14.88
C LEU A 49 -8.78 0.07 -15.26
N PHE A 50 -9.02 1.38 -15.18
CA PHE A 50 -10.29 1.95 -15.63
C PHE A 50 -10.52 1.85 -17.15
N ARG A 51 -9.44 1.66 -17.92
CA ARG A 51 -9.52 1.55 -19.38
C ARG A 51 -9.80 0.12 -19.85
N GLN A 52 -9.91 -0.83 -18.93
CA GLN A 52 -10.25 -2.22 -19.23
C GLN A 52 -11.77 -2.39 -19.48
N PRO A 53 -12.20 -3.48 -20.15
CA PRO A 53 -13.62 -3.70 -20.47
C PRO A 53 -14.56 -3.72 -19.26
N SER A 54 -14.06 -4.12 -18.10
CA SER A 54 -14.76 -4.04 -16.81
C SER A 54 -14.09 -2.99 -15.93
N PRO A 55 -14.45 -1.70 -16.08
CA PRO A 55 -13.84 -0.63 -15.30
C PRO A 55 -14.17 -0.80 -13.83
N ARG A 56 -13.16 -0.69 -12.98
CA ARG A 56 -13.30 -0.75 -11.53
C ARG A 56 -12.82 0.53 -10.87
N ARG A 57 -13.28 0.77 -9.66
CA ARG A 57 -13.09 2.02 -8.92
C ARG A 57 -12.57 1.78 -7.52
N VAL A 58 -11.82 2.76 -7.03
CA VAL A 58 -11.46 2.90 -5.63
C VAL A 58 -12.31 4.00 -5.02
N ARG A 59 -12.98 3.73 -3.91
CA ARG A 59 -13.73 4.73 -3.16
C ARG A 59 -13.03 5.02 -1.84
N ILE A 60 -12.62 6.25 -1.63
CA ILE A 60 -12.04 6.71 -0.37
C ILE A 60 -13.12 7.38 0.47
N VAL A 61 -13.43 6.82 1.64
CA VAL A 61 -14.50 7.29 2.54
C VAL A 61 -13.94 7.58 3.94
N PRO A 62 -14.59 8.43 4.75
CA PRO A 62 -14.15 8.69 6.12
C PRO A 62 -14.12 7.43 6.97
N TRP A 63 -13.01 7.20 7.67
CA TRP A 63 -12.91 6.20 8.73
C TRP A 63 -13.33 6.80 10.07
N THR A 64 -14.39 6.24 10.68
CA THR A 64 -14.93 6.72 11.96
C THR A 64 -14.60 5.81 13.15
N ALA A 65 -14.07 4.60 12.93
CA ALA A 65 -13.80 3.68 14.03
C ALA A 65 -12.52 4.09 14.80
N GLN A 66 -12.50 3.91 16.12
CA GLN A 66 -11.48 4.49 17.01
C GLN A 66 -10.15 3.70 17.11
N ALA A 67 -9.89 2.65 16.33
CA ALA A 67 -8.67 1.85 16.51
C ALA A 67 -7.59 2.04 15.44
N LEU A 68 -7.94 2.50 14.23
CA LEU A 68 -7.05 2.46 13.05
C LEU A 68 -7.08 3.78 12.25
N ASN A 69 -6.08 3.94 11.37
CA ASN A 69 -5.86 5.14 10.54
C ASN A 69 -6.57 5.00 9.21
N ALA A 70 -6.49 3.80 8.66
CA ALA A 70 -7.03 3.43 7.38
C ALA A 70 -7.24 1.91 7.33
N ASP A 71 -8.04 1.48 6.37
CA ASP A 71 -8.10 0.09 5.92
C ASP A 71 -8.72 0.05 4.51
N ALA A 72 -8.39 -1.01 3.76
CA ALA A 72 -8.82 -1.24 2.40
C ALA A 72 -9.47 -2.63 2.23
N ASP A 73 -10.70 -2.61 1.74
CA ASP A 73 -11.48 -3.81 1.46
C ASP A 73 -11.99 -3.86 0.03
N ALA A 74 -12.05 -5.06 -0.51
CA ALA A 74 -12.79 -5.36 -1.72
C ALA A 74 -14.30 -5.26 -1.47
N VAL A 75 -15.04 -4.72 -2.44
CA VAL A 75 -16.52 -4.77 -2.44
C VAL A 75 -17.03 -6.21 -2.58
N SER A 76 -16.32 -7.03 -3.37
CA SER A 76 -16.54 -8.46 -3.54
C SER A 76 -15.23 -9.20 -3.30
N LEU A 77 -15.07 -9.76 -2.10
CA LEU A 77 -13.89 -10.52 -1.72
C LEU A 77 -13.62 -11.74 -2.63
N PRO A 78 -14.62 -12.53 -3.06
CA PRO A 78 -14.39 -13.60 -4.04
C PRO A 78 -13.81 -13.07 -5.36
N ASP A 79 -14.24 -11.90 -5.83
CA ASP A 79 -13.72 -11.34 -7.08
C ASP A 79 -12.29 -10.79 -6.94
N ALA A 80 -11.97 -10.22 -5.77
CA ALA A 80 -10.63 -9.78 -5.43
C ALA A 80 -9.64 -10.94 -5.19
N THR A 81 -10.12 -12.15 -4.92
CA THR A 81 -9.30 -13.33 -4.63
C THR A 81 -8.92 -14.08 -5.92
N PRO A 82 -7.67 -14.56 -6.08
CA PRO A 82 -7.28 -15.37 -7.23
C PRO A 82 -8.19 -16.57 -7.47
N ARG A 83 -8.37 -16.90 -8.75
CA ARG A 83 -9.28 -17.97 -9.17
C ARG A 83 -9.00 -19.29 -8.45
N GLY A 84 -10.03 -19.87 -7.85
CA GLY A 84 -9.97 -21.18 -7.18
C GLY A 84 -9.39 -21.16 -5.77
N LEU A 85 -8.79 -20.06 -5.31
CA LEU A 85 -8.28 -19.97 -3.95
C LEU A 85 -9.40 -19.72 -2.93
N GLN A 86 -9.15 -20.06 -1.67
CA GLN A 86 -10.05 -19.71 -0.57
C GLN A 86 -9.87 -18.23 -0.23
N PRO A 87 -10.94 -17.41 -0.23
CA PRO A 87 -10.85 -16.05 0.28
C PRO A 87 -10.45 -16.03 1.76
N LEU A 88 -9.52 -15.13 2.10
CA LEU A 88 -9.02 -14.90 3.46
C LEU A 88 -9.35 -13.46 3.90
N ASP A 89 -9.63 -13.27 5.18
CA ASP A 89 -9.80 -11.93 5.75
C ASP A 89 -8.45 -11.21 5.96
N GLY A 90 -8.48 -9.96 6.43
CA GLY A 90 -7.26 -9.18 6.71
C GLY A 90 -6.32 -9.79 7.75
N THR A 91 -6.76 -10.80 8.51
CA THR A 91 -5.95 -11.54 9.48
C THR A 91 -5.45 -12.88 8.94
N GLY A 92 -5.80 -13.21 7.70
CA GLY A 92 -5.47 -14.46 7.04
C GLY A 92 -6.34 -15.65 7.44
N ARG A 93 -7.49 -15.42 8.08
CA ARG A 93 -8.45 -16.49 8.39
C ARG A 93 -9.37 -16.76 7.20
N PRO A 94 -9.74 -18.02 6.92
CA PRO A 94 -10.69 -18.34 5.85
C PRO A 94 -12.05 -17.67 6.07
N VAL A 95 -12.57 -17.03 5.03
CA VAL A 95 -13.94 -16.50 5.01
C VAL A 95 -14.87 -17.55 4.41
N VAL A 96 -15.99 -17.82 5.09
CA VAL A 96 -17.02 -18.74 4.57
C VAL A 96 -17.66 -18.14 3.33
N GLY A 97 -17.64 -18.87 2.21
CA GLY A 97 -18.18 -18.37 0.95
C GLY A 97 -17.64 -19.09 -0.28
N PRO A 98 -17.98 -18.59 -1.48
CA PRO A 98 -17.47 -19.13 -2.74
C PRO A 98 -15.95 -18.95 -2.84
N ARG A 99 -15.33 -19.77 -3.68
CA ARG A 99 -13.91 -19.63 -4.04
C ARG A 99 -13.66 -18.36 -4.84
N GLY A 100 -12.42 -17.90 -4.84
CA GLY A 100 -12.00 -16.75 -5.63
C GLY A 100 -12.30 -16.94 -7.11
N THR A 101 -12.70 -15.86 -7.79
CA THR A 101 -12.97 -15.84 -9.23
C THR A 101 -11.79 -15.27 -10.01
N GLY A 102 -10.97 -14.46 -9.34
CA GLY A 102 -9.80 -13.76 -9.88
C GLY A 102 -10.15 -12.69 -10.90
N VAL A 103 -11.43 -12.28 -10.99
CA VAL A 103 -11.82 -11.30 -12.01
C VAL A 103 -11.35 -9.91 -11.60
N GLY A 104 -11.38 -9.58 -10.31
CA GLY A 104 -11.11 -8.28 -9.69
C GLY A 104 -12.38 -7.57 -9.23
N SER A 105 -12.26 -6.74 -8.20
CA SER A 105 -13.37 -6.06 -7.51
C SER A 105 -13.18 -4.55 -7.43
N ASP A 106 -14.26 -3.79 -7.29
CA ASP A 106 -14.15 -2.42 -6.75
C ASP A 106 -13.54 -2.48 -5.34
N ALA A 107 -12.87 -1.41 -4.93
CA ALA A 107 -12.26 -1.31 -3.61
C ALA A 107 -12.81 -0.12 -2.83
N VAL A 108 -12.90 -0.26 -1.52
CA VAL A 108 -13.22 0.81 -0.58
C VAL A 108 -12.03 0.99 0.36
N ILE A 109 -11.43 2.17 0.31
CA ILE A 109 -10.47 2.62 1.31
C ILE A 109 -11.26 3.47 2.30
N ARG A 110 -11.28 3.06 3.55
CA ARG A 110 -11.79 3.87 4.63
C ARG A 110 -10.56 4.55 5.26
N TYR A 111 -10.55 5.87 5.38
CA TYR A 111 -9.34 6.64 5.70
C TYR A 111 -9.63 7.81 6.64
N SER A 112 -8.72 8.11 7.57
CA SER A 112 -8.82 9.26 8.46
C SER A 112 -7.60 10.18 8.31
N PRO A 113 -7.66 11.23 7.47
CA PRO A 113 -6.51 12.08 7.18
C PRO A 113 -6.02 12.86 8.41
N LEU A 114 -6.86 13.11 9.41
CA LEU A 114 -6.52 13.94 10.57
C LEU A 114 -6.15 13.12 11.81
N ARG A 115 -6.17 11.79 11.69
CA ARG A 115 -5.88 10.92 12.81
C ARG A 115 -4.37 10.73 12.94
N TRP A 116 -3.84 11.07 14.12
CA TRP A 116 -2.42 11.05 14.51
C TRP A 116 -1.59 12.15 13.86
N GLU A 117 -1.70 13.35 14.43
CA GLU A 117 -0.59 14.31 14.40
C GLU A 117 0.55 13.73 15.26
N SER A 118 1.38 12.89 14.61
CA SER A 118 2.72 12.43 15.03
C SER A 118 2.86 11.67 16.36
N ASP A 119 3.14 10.37 16.30
CA ASP A 119 4.03 9.75 17.29
C ASP A 119 5.50 9.88 16.82
N ALA A 120 6.39 10.14 17.79
CA ALA A 120 7.71 10.74 17.59
C ALA A 120 8.85 9.72 17.29
N GLY A 121 8.73 8.89 16.26
CA GLY A 121 9.73 7.87 15.90
C GLY A 121 10.58 8.19 14.66
N GLY A 122 11.91 8.15 14.76
CA GLY A 122 12.80 7.87 13.60
C GLY A 122 13.48 9.02 12.85
N TRP A 123 13.22 10.29 13.15
CA TRP A 123 13.91 11.41 12.50
C TRP A 123 15.24 11.74 13.20
N SER A 124 16.27 12.12 12.44
CA SER A 124 17.48 12.72 13.03
C SER A 124 17.09 13.96 13.82
N TYR A 125 17.85 14.30 14.88
CA TYR A 125 17.56 15.46 15.72
C TYR A 125 17.40 16.75 14.89
N ASP A 126 18.26 16.95 13.90
CA ASP A 126 18.23 18.14 13.05
C ASP A 126 17.03 18.17 12.12
N THR A 127 16.67 17.06 11.47
CA THR A 127 15.51 17.03 10.56
C THR A 127 14.20 17.16 11.35
N ARG A 128 14.13 16.57 12.55
CA ARG A 128 13.03 16.78 13.50
C ARG A 128 12.91 18.26 13.87
N ARG A 129 14.02 18.89 14.27
CA ARG A 129 14.07 20.30 14.65
C ARG A 129 13.66 21.22 13.50
N ILE A 130 14.16 21.00 12.29
CA ILE A 130 13.79 21.79 11.11
C ILE A 130 12.30 21.62 10.81
N TRP A 131 11.79 20.39 10.76
CA TRP A 131 10.37 20.12 10.53
C TRP A 131 9.49 20.81 11.58
N GLN A 132 9.83 20.68 12.85
CA GLN A 132 9.11 21.26 13.96
C GLN A 132 9.18 22.79 13.97
N THR A 133 10.30 23.36 13.50
CA THR A 133 10.46 24.82 13.31
C THR A 133 9.59 25.34 12.16
N VAL A 134 9.49 24.61 11.06
CA VAL A 134 8.72 25.01 9.86
C VAL A 134 7.23 24.81 10.06
N THR A 135 6.83 23.71 10.70
CA THR A 135 5.42 23.27 10.77
C THR A 135 4.78 23.50 12.13
N GLY A 136 5.55 23.64 13.21
CA GLY A 136 5.05 23.67 14.58
C GLY A 136 4.69 22.29 15.17
N HIS A 137 4.82 21.21 14.41
CA HIS A 137 4.43 19.85 14.82
C HIS A 137 5.63 18.89 14.86
N PRO A 138 5.62 17.82 15.70
CA PRO A 138 6.59 16.75 15.60
C PRO A 138 6.48 16.06 14.22
N PRO A 139 7.58 15.51 13.70
CA PRO A 139 7.53 14.81 12.43
C PRO A 139 6.89 13.41 12.62
N PRO A 140 6.10 12.90 11.66
CA PRO A 140 5.38 11.63 11.80
C PRO A 140 6.34 10.44 11.77
N ALA A 141 6.11 9.43 12.62
CA ALA A 141 6.81 8.14 12.56
C ALA A 141 6.52 7.38 11.25
N PRO A 142 7.35 6.39 10.89
CA PRO A 142 7.02 5.43 9.84
C PRO A 142 5.68 4.76 10.13
N GLY A 143 4.77 4.78 9.15
CA GLY A 143 3.40 4.28 9.31
C GLY A 143 2.39 5.31 9.84
N ASP A 144 2.82 6.52 10.22
CA ASP A 144 1.93 7.59 10.70
C ASP A 144 1.82 8.76 9.71
N ASP A 145 2.63 8.78 8.65
CA ASP A 145 2.51 9.79 7.61
C ASP A 145 1.26 9.53 6.77
N ARG A 146 0.43 10.56 6.66
CA ARG A 146 -0.86 10.51 5.96
C ARG A 146 -0.72 9.98 4.54
N GLY A 147 0.29 10.44 3.80
CA GLY A 147 0.57 10.01 2.43
C GLY A 147 1.06 8.56 2.38
N GLU A 148 1.98 8.18 3.25
CA GLU A 148 2.47 6.80 3.39
C GLU A 148 1.34 5.81 3.68
N VAL A 149 0.47 6.11 4.65
CA VAL A 149 -0.69 5.28 5.00
C VAL A 149 -1.65 5.18 3.81
N LEU A 150 -1.96 6.30 3.16
CA LEU A 150 -2.85 6.28 2.00
C LEU A 150 -2.25 5.48 0.84
N LEU A 151 -0.94 5.60 0.59
CA LEU A 151 -0.25 4.82 -0.43
C LEU A 151 -0.30 3.32 -0.13
N HIS A 152 -0.13 2.94 1.14
CA HIS A 152 -0.26 1.55 1.59
C HIS A 152 -1.65 1.00 1.25
N GLU A 153 -2.72 1.71 1.61
CA GLU A 153 -4.09 1.28 1.28
C GLU A 153 -4.38 1.26 -0.23
N LEU A 154 -3.78 2.18 -1.00
CA LEU A 154 -3.91 2.18 -2.46
C LEU A 154 -3.29 0.93 -3.09
N VAL A 155 -2.24 0.36 -2.49
CA VAL A 155 -1.64 -0.91 -2.96
C VAL A 155 -2.58 -2.08 -2.73
N HIS A 156 -3.20 -2.16 -1.54
CA HIS A 156 -4.24 -3.16 -1.27
C HIS A 156 -5.41 -3.03 -2.25
N ALA A 157 -5.92 -1.80 -2.42
CA ALA A 157 -6.99 -1.52 -3.36
C ALA A 157 -6.62 -1.92 -4.79
N TYR A 158 -5.40 -1.60 -5.26
CA TYR A 158 -4.94 -2.02 -6.58
C TYR A 158 -4.95 -3.55 -6.76
N ARG A 159 -4.58 -4.31 -5.73
CA ARG A 159 -4.62 -5.78 -5.76
C ARG A 159 -6.04 -6.32 -5.76
N ASP A 160 -6.96 -5.68 -5.04
CA ASP A 160 -8.40 -5.97 -5.12
C ASP A 160 -8.94 -5.73 -6.53
N LEU A 161 -8.57 -4.61 -7.15
CA LEU A 161 -8.95 -4.28 -8.53
C LEU A 161 -8.45 -5.33 -9.53
N LEU A 162 -7.30 -5.95 -9.30
CA LEU A 162 -6.72 -6.98 -10.16
C LEU A 162 -7.28 -8.38 -9.94
N GLY A 163 -7.90 -8.66 -8.79
CA GLY A 163 -8.34 -10.02 -8.47
C GLY A 163 -7.21 -10.91 -7.97
N VAL A 164 -6.17 -10.33 -7.37
CA VAL A 164 -4.97 -11.05 -6.93
C VAL A 164 -4.72 -10.99 -5.42
N ARG A 165 -5.64 -10.43 -4.63
CA ARG A 165 -5.52 -10.36 -3.16
C ARG A 165 -5.53 -11.75 -2.55
N HIS A 166 -4.54 -12.06 -1.73
CA HIS A 166 -4.48 -13.28 -0.94
C HIS A 166 -3.73 -13.05 0.37
N SER A 167 -4.48 -12.71 1.42
CA SER A 167 -4.03 -12.36 2.77
C SER A 167 -3.46 -13.53 3.58
N ARG A 168 -2.65 -14.40 2.97
CA ARG A 168 -2.02 -15.55 3.66
C ARG A 168 -1.14 -15.04 4.81
N PRO A 169 -1.19 -15.63 6.02
CA PRO A 169 -0.27 -15.30 7.10
C PRO A 169 1.18 -15.50 6.68
N MET A 170 2.03 -14.52 7.00
CA MET A 170 3.43 -14.51 6.57
C MET A 170 4.43 -14.60 7.73
N GLY A 171 4.09 -14.06 8.90
CA GLY A 171 5.03 -13.93 10.01
C GLY A 171 6.10 -12.87 9.75
N LEU A 172 7.27 -12.97 10.38
CA LEU A 172 8.40 -12.04 10.20
C LEU A 172 8.09 -10.56 10.52
N GLY A 173 7.07 -10.32 11.36
CA GLY A 173 6.59 -8.98 11.69
C GLY A 173 5.53 -8.43 10.72
N TYR A 174 5.16 -9.20 9.71
CA TYR A 174 4.03 -8.93 8.82
C TYR A 174 2.86 -9.81 9.21
N ASP A 175 1.67 -9.22 9.30
CA ASP A 175 0.46 -9.99 9.61
C ASP A 175 0.13 -10.92 8.45
N THR A 176 0.19 -10.41 7.22
CA THR A 176 -0.13 -11.15 6.00
C THR A 176 0.82 -10.83 4.85
N ARG A 177 0.75 -11.64 3.80
CA ARG A 177 1.40 -11.39 2.51
C ARG A 177 1.03 -10.01 1.94
N GLU A 178 -0.23 -9.63 2.04
CA GLU A 178 -0.73 -8.35 1.49
C GLU A 178 -0.04 -7.18 2.20
N GLU A 179 0.08 -7.25 3.54
CA GLU A 179 0.79 -6.26 4.34
C GLU A 179 2.26 -6.11 3.92
N LEU A 180 2.96 -7.23 3.67
CA LEU A 180 4.34 -7.17 3.20
C LEU A 180 4.45 -6.44 1.85
N ILE A 181 3.54 -6.70 0.91
CA ILE A 181 3.56 -6.07 -0.41
C ILE A 181 3.32 -4.56 -0.27
N ALA A 182 2.29 -4.17 0.48
CA ALA A 182 1.96 -2.77 0.70
C ALA A 182 3.08 -2.02 1.45
N ILE A 183 3.70 -2.65 2.45
CA ILE A 183 4.87 -2.10 3.17
C ILE A 183 6.10 -2.00 2.26
N ALA A 184 6.36 -2.97 1.38
CA ALA A 184 7.49 -2.89 0.46
C ALA A 184 7.38 -1.68 -0.50
N VAL A 185 6.17 -1.40 -1.01
CA VAL A 185 5.92 -0.20 -1.83
C VAL A 185 5.99 1.08 -1.00
N ALA A 186 5.38 1.11 0.20
CA ALA A 186 5.46 2.26 1.10
C ALA A 186 6.91 2.58 1.51
N ASN A 187 7.75 1.56 1.67
CA ASN A 187 9.17 1.74 1.95
C ASN A 187 9.95 2.32 0.78
N LEU A 188 9.65 1.93 -0.46
CA LEU A 188 10.25 2.58 -1.63
C LEU A 188 9.94 4.08 -1.65
N TYR A 189 8.68 4.44 -1.35
CA TYR A 189 8.24 5.83 -1.19
C TYR A 189 8.94 6.55 -0.03
N ASN A 190 9.14 5.87 1.11
CA ASN A 190 9.89 6.43 2.23
C ASN A 190 11.36 6.69 1.86
N VAL A 191 12.02 5.78 1.13
CA VAL A 191 13.41 5.99 0.66
C VAL A 191 13.48 7.22 -0.26
N GLU A 192 12.53 7.35 -1.19
CA GLU A 192 12.42 8.52 -2.08
C GLU A 192 12.30 9.84 -1.29
N ARG A 193 11.66 9.79 -0.11
CA ARG A 193 11.50 10.93 0.81
C ARG A 193 12.61 11.04 1.88
N THR A 194 13.64 10.20 1.82
CA THR A 194 14.68 10.11 2.86
C THR A 194 14.09 9.92 4.27
N ARG A 195 13.03 9.10 4.37
CA ARG A 195 12.35 8.75 5.60
C ARG A 195 12.75 7.36 6.09
N PRO A 196 12.62 7.08 7.39
CA PRO A 196 12.90 5.73 7.90
C PRO A 196 11.91 4.71 7.35
N LEU A 197 12.37 3.47 7.23
CA LEU A 197 11.56 2.36 6.72
C LEU A 197 10.56 1.89 7.78
N ARG A 198 9.35 1.56 7.33
CA ARG A 198 8.32 0.84 8.08
C ARG A 198 8.65 -0.64 8.13
N ALA A 199 8.49 -1.24 9.30
CA ALA A 199 8.91 -2.62 9.52
C ALA A 199 7.76 -3.58 9.83
N GLY A 200 6.53 -3.09 9.93
CA GLY A 200 5.35 -3.89 10.21
C GLY A 200 4.06 -3.09 10.05
N HIS A 201 2.93 -3.75 10.26
CA HIS A 201 1.61 -3.16 10.15
C HIS A 201 1.35 -2.13 11.26
N ASN A 202 1.87 -2.35 12.46
CA ASN A 202 1.78 -1.37 13.56
C ASN A 202 2.95 -0.36 13.52
N ALA A 203 2.75 0.86 14.04
CA ALA A 203 3.77 1.92 14.18
C ALA A 203 5.01 1.51 15.02
N ASN A 204 5.01 0.29 15.56
CA ASN A 204 6.17 -0.32 16.16
C ASN A 204 7.19 -0.64 15.06
N SER A 205 8.22 0.21 14.95
CA SER A 205 9.43 -0.08 14.19
C SER A 205 10.04 -1.39 14.70
N ILE A 206 9.75 -2.50 14.04
CA ILE A 206 10.54 -3.71 14.22
C ILE A 206 11.93 -3.39 13.65
N PRO A 207 13.03 -3.73 14.34
CA PRO A 207 14.40 -3.52 13.81
C PRO A 207 14.73 -4.28 12.52
N ASN A 208 13.77 -4.97 11.90
CA ASN A 208 14.06 -6.14 11.08
C ASN A 208 13.55 -6.11 9.65
N TYR A 209 13.00 -5.00 9.11
CA TYR A 209 12.65 -4.94 7.68
C TYR A 209 13.82 -5.45 6.82
N ARG A 210 15.03 -4.93 7.10
CA ARG A 210 16.24 -5.35 6.38
C ARG A 210 16.63 -6.81 6.57
N ALA A 211 16.42 -7.38 7.76
CA ALA A 211 16.73 -8.79 7.96
C ALA A 211 15.69 -9.71 7.31
N SER A 212 14.42 -9.31 7.30
CA SER A 212 13.35 -10.04 6.61
C SER A 212 13.63 -10.11 5.11
N MET A 213 14.22 -9.09 4.49
CA MET A 213 14.63 -9.11 3.07
C MET A 213 15.61 -10.23 2.72
N GLY A 214 16.37 -10.75 3.69
CA GLY A 214 17.30 -11.87 3.49
C GLY A 214 16.64 -13.25 3.51
N THR A 215 15.39 -13.35 3.94
CA THR A 215 14.71 -14.65 4.14
C THR A 215 14.19 -15.23 2.81
N PRO A 216 14.23 -16.56 2.64
CA PRO A 216 13.63 -17.22 1.48
C PRO A 216 12.14 -16.88 1.31
N GLU A 217 11.39 -16.78 2.41
CA GLU A 217 9.95 -16.51 2.42
C GLU A 217 9.64 -15.10 1.88
N PHE A 218 10.41 -14.09 2.31
CA PHE A 218 10.29 -12.73 1.78
C PHE A 218 10.57 -12.70 0.29
N ARG A 219 11.68 -13.31 -0.13
CA ARG A 219 12.09 -13.36 -1.54
C ARG A 219 11.04 -14.04 -2.40
N HIS A 220 10.56 -15.21 -2.00
CA HIS A 220 9.54 -15.96 -2.72
C HIS A 220 8.25 -15.14 -2.86
N THR A 221 7.82 -14.48 -1.79
CA THR A 221 6.63 -13.64 -1.79
C THR A 221 6.76 -12.44 -2.74
N LEU A 222 7.92 -11.78 -2.73
CA LEU A 222 8.15 -10.64 -3.61
C LEU A 222 8.24 -11.05 -5.09
N LEU A 223 8.91 -12.17 -5.40
CA LEU A 223 8.96 -12.70 -6.77
C LEU A 223 7.57 -13.11 -7.28
N GLY A 224 6.75 -13.78 -6.45
CA GLY A 224 5.36 -14.08 -6.79
C GLY A 224 4.55 -12.81 -7.04
N THR A 225 4.77 -11.76 -6.26
CA THR A 225 4.15 -10.44 -6.46
C THR A 225 4.55 -9.79 -7.79
N MET A 226 5.83 -9.91 -8.17
CA MET A 226 6.32 -9.43 -9.47
C MET A 226 5.71 -10.20 -10.65
N ALA A 227 5.44 -11.50 -10.47
CA ALA A 227 4.74 -12.30 -11.47
C ALA A 227 3.24 -11.96 -11.58
N GLU A 228 2.58 -11.65 -10.45
CA GLU A 228 1.16 -11.27 -10.42
C GLU A 228 0.90 -9.88 -11.00
N MET A 229 1.82 -8.93 -10.80
CA MET A 229 1.61 -7.51 -11.16
C MET A 229 2.79 -6.93 -11.96
N PRO A 230 3.21 -7.55 -13.07
CA PRO A 230 4.47 -7.23 -13.75
C PRO A 230 4.53 -5.78 -14.23
N ALA A 231 3.41 -5.22 -14.69
CA ALA A 231 3.38 -3.82 -15.13
C ALA A 231 3.71 -2.85 -13.99
N LEU A 232 3.11 -3.05 -12.80
CA LEU A 232 3.37 -2.22 -11.63
C LEU A 232 4.81 -2.43 -11.14
N THR A 233 5.22 -3.69 -10.92
CA THR A 233 6.53 -3.96 -10.31
C THR A 233 7.70 -3.61 -11.23
N ASN A 234 7.54 -3.73 -12.56
CA ASN A 234 8.55 -3.28 -13.51
C ASN A 234 8.70 -1.76 -13.55
N ALA A 235 7.61 -1.01 -13.30
CA ALA A 235 7.69 0.44 -13.16
C ALA A 235 8.36 0.81 -11.82
N LEU A 236 7.97 0.16 -10.73
CA LEU A 236 8.59 0.36 -9.40
C LEU A 236 10.09 0.03 -9.41
N ALA A 237 10.52 -0.99 -10.16
CA ALA A 237 11.93 -1.36 -10.30
C ALA A 237 12.80 -0.29 -10.99
N ARG A 238 12.20 0.74 -11.60
CA ARG A 238 12.93 1.83 -12.28
C ARG A 238 13.08 3.09 -11.43
N VAL A 239 12.44 3.13 -10.25
CA VAL A 239 12.57 4.26 -9.32
C VAL A 239 14.02 4.34 -8.85
N ASP A 240 14.68 5.46 -9.13
CA ASP A 240 16.09 5.68 -8.84
C ASP A 240 16.29 6.12 -7.38
N VAL A 241 16.42 5.13 -6.51
CA VAL A 241 16.65 5.32 -5.07
C VAL A 241 17.67 4.31 -4.56
N SER A 242 18.33 4.63 -3.44
CA SER A 242 19.40 3.81 -2.87
C SER A 242 18.96 2.40 -2.46
N GLU A 243 17.68 2.21 -2.18
CA GLU A 243 17.12 0.94 -1.70
C GLU A 243 15.84 0.60 -2.45
N ASN A 244 15.99 -0.04 -3.62
CA ASN A 244 14.88 -0.51 -4.44
C ASN A 244 14.85 -2.04 -4.51
N LEU A 245 13.93 -2.67 -3.76
CA LEU A 245 13.80 -4.12 -3.76
C LEU A 245 13.29 -4.67 -5.09
N PHE A 246 12.37 -3.97 -5.75
CA PHE A 246 11.86 -4.40 -7.04
C PHE A 246 12.99 -4.44 -8.08
N ALA A 247 13.88 -3.45 -8.09
CA ALA A 247 15.08 -3.46 -8.92
C ALA A 247 16.01 -4.62 -8.57
N ARG A 248 16.28 -4.83 -7.27
CA ARG A 248 17.14 -5.90 -6.77
C ARG A 248 16.69 -7.30 -7.22
N TYR A 249 15.39 -7.56 -7.20
CA TYR A 249 14.84 -8.88 -7.58
C TYR A 249 14.42 -8.98 -9.05
N ALA A 250 14.38 -7.87 -9.81
CA ALA A 250 14.10 -7.87 -11.24
C ALA A 250 15.23 -8.46 -12.09
N THR A 251 16.45 -8.51 -11.55
CA THR A 251 17.60 -9.11 -12.23
C THR A 251 17.81 -10.53 -11.70
N PRO A 252 17.62 -11.58 -12.52
CA PRO A 252 17.92 -12.94 -12.14
C PRO A 252 19.38 -13.04 -11.71
N THR A 253 19.65 -13.59 -10.53
CA THR A 253 21.02 -13.92 -10.13
C THR A 253 21.47 -15.19 -10.88
N LEU A 254 22.79 -15.39 -11.02
CA LEU A 254 23.31 -16.64 -11.59
C LEU A 254 22.76 -17.87 -10.84
N ALA A 255 22.59 -17.77 -9.51
CA ALA A 255 21.98 -18.85 -8.72
C ALA A 255 20.54 -19.17 -9.16
N ASP A 256 19.74 -18.17 -9.55
CA ASP A 256 18.36 -18.40 -10.01
C ASP A 256 18.32 -19.11 -11.37
N LEU A 257 19.35 -18.91 -12.19
CA LEU A 257 19.50 -19.54 -13.51
C LEU A 257 19.98 -21.00 -13.39
N PHE A 258 20.82 -21.31 -12.40
CA PHE A 258 21.43 -22.64 -12.28
C PHE A 258 20.64 -23.63 -11.42
N PHE A 259 19.92 -23.16 -10.41
CA PHE A 259 19.23 -24.06 -9.47
C PHE A 259 17.76 -24.29 -9.80
N GLY A 260 17.27 -23.71 -10.92
CA GLY A 260 15.89 -23.85 -11.33
C GLY A 260 14.97 -23.25 -10.28
N THR A 261 14.56 -22.00 -10.48
CA THR A 261 13.48 -21.46 -9.68
C THR A 261 12.16 -22.14 -10.10
N THR A 262 11.82 -23.25 -9.45
CA THR A 262 10.44 -23.78 -9.49
C THR A 262 9.58 -22.80 -8.71
N TYR A 263 9.00 -21.84 -9.42
CA TYR A 263 7.98 -20.91 -8.90
C TYR A 263 6.63 -21.59 -8.75
#